data_AF-A0A930GTF5-F1
#
_entry.id   AF-A0A930GTF5-F1
#
_cell.length_a   1.000
_cell.length_b   1.000
_cell.length_c   1.000
_cell.angle_alpha   90.00
_cell.angle_beta   90.00
_cell.angle_gamma   90.00
#
_symmetry.space_group_name_H-M   'P 1'
#
loop_
_entity.id
_entity.type
_entity.pdbx_description
1 polymer ?
#
loop_
_entity_poly.entity_id
_entity_poly.type
_entity_poly.pdbx_seq_one_letter_code
_entity_poly.pdbx_strand_id
1 'polypeptide(L)'
;MKKFNVKVLSMAVTAAVASGAAGAAEQNFAAAVGGKDDQGQAAFFTVFGEGTTYDKDTGKLTFKKDNDALLLKTLELEQTINGFASGSDFITTDAKGNKTVRKATNEDIEADSLKGVGLAGRLTAVNTRVDNLEKDVDDALDALDDQDETIEELKTAITTNGTRIVEVATGVNKLNESVTDMGKEISDQFDAIGEDVTAVNTRVDTLEQDTADAKAAAKAAEDKVTELSANVDSKVKEAKDAADKAVDAASKIDAVADKADKASKGVEILAKAAMEALEVNRQDIDANKAAIETKADKSEVEAAQKAAAQAALATIENARELNGFKEGDQIVVAKDDGSKVIRTATKEDVENADFEGVGLKEVVTEHDEALFELAATVNDNSEALVKTAEVVNAISADVNANKALLEAQGEANKGFNNAIASLDKDIGDLALAGKAAADALEANRQDIDANKAAIAENTASLKEQEKANDGFNNAIASLDKDIGDLASAGKAAMEALEVNRKDIDANKKYIGDLALAGKAAADALEANRQDIDANKAAIA
;
A
#
# COMPACT_ATOMS: atom_id res chain seq x y z
N MET A 1 -1.53 -38.08 19.58
CA MET A 1 -2.18 -38.86 20.67
C MET A 1 -2.15 -40.33 20.30
N LYS A 2 -1.90 -41.26 21.25
CA LYS A 2 -1.82 -42.71 20.97
C LYS A 2 -3.17 -43.23 20.46
N LYS A 3 -3.24 -43.72 19.21
CA LYS A 3 -4.44 -44.28 18.58
C LYS A 3 -4.99 -45.46 19.41
N PHE A 4 -6.25 -45.37 19.86
CA PHE A 4 -6.96 -46.44 20.56
C PHE A 4 -7.49 -47.45 19.53
N ASN A 5 -7.05 -48.71 19.60
CA ASN A 5 -7.38 -49.73 18.60
C ASN A 5 -8.70 -50.44 18.98
N VAL A 6 -9.80 -49.99 18.39
CA VAL A 6 -11.18 -50.48 18.62
C VAL A 6 -11.32 -52.00 18.34
N LYS A 7 -10.45 -52.56 17.49
CA LYS A 7 -10.38 -53.98 17.16
C LYS A 7 -9.97 -54.86 18.36
N VAL A 8 -9.23 -54.31 19.32
CA VAL A 8 -8.84 -55.02 20.55
C VAL A 8 -10.01 -55.09 21.53
N LEU A 9 -10.89 -54.09 21.53
CA LEU A 9 -12.08 -54.05 22.40
C LEU A 9 -13.18 -54.99 21.88
N SER A 10 -13.39 -55.08 20.57
CA SER A 10 -14.36 -56.04 19.99
C SER A 10 -13.96 -57.50 20.18
N MET A 11 -12.65 -57.80 20.17
CA MET A 11 -12.14 -59.13 20.53
C MET A 11 -12.31 -59.43 22.03
N ALA A 12 -12.15 -58.44 22.91
CA ALA A 12 -12.37 -58.60 24.35
C ALA A 12 -13.85 -58.83 24.71
N VAL A 13 -14.79 -58.18 24.02
CA VAL A 13 -16.23 -58.39 24.20
C VAL A 13 -16.66 -59.77 23.66
N THR A 14 -16.09 -60.21 22.53
CA THR A 14 -16.34 -61.55 21.99
C THR A 14 -15.79 -62.66 22.91
N ALA A 15 -14.65 -62.41 23.57
CA ALA A 15 -14.11 -63.32 24.59
C ALA A 15 -14.91 -63.32 25.91
N ALA A 16 -15.56 -62.21 26.27
CA ALA A 16 -16.43 -62.13 27.45
C ALA A 16 -17.76 -62.88 27.25
N VAL A 17 -18.33 -62.86 26.03
CA VAL A 17 -19.54 -63.62 25.70
C VAL A 17 -19.27 -65.13 25.64
N ALA A 18 -18.03 -65.54 25.30
CA ALA A 18 -17.62 -66.95 25.29
C ALA A 18 -17.22 -67.51 26.68
N SER A 19 -17.03 -66.66 27.71
CA SER A 19 -16.53 -67.08 29.04
C SER A 19 -17.56 -67.03 30.18
N GLY A 20 -18.82 -66.72 29.88
CA GLY A 20 -19.92 -66.66 30.85
C GLY A 20 -20.63 -68.00 31.18
N ALA A 21 -20.21 -69.13 30.60
CA ALA A 21 -20.78 -70.45 30.91
C ALA A 21 -20.02 -71.14 32.06
N ALA A 22 -20.05 -70.52 33.24
CA ALA A 22 -19.49 -71.11 34.46
C ALA A 22 -20.61 -71.44 35.46
N GLY A 23 -20.83 -72.74 35.66
CA GLY A 23 -21.23 -73.29 36.95
C GLY A 23 -22.69 -73.11 37.36
N ALA A 24 -23.62 -73.76 36.66
CA ALA A 24 -24.81 -74.30 37.31
C ALA A 24 -24.70 -75.82 37.27
N ALA A 25 -24.42 -76.41 38.43
CA ALA A 25 -24.35 -77.86 38.60
C ALA A 25 -25.60 -78.52 38.00
N GLU A 26 -25.37 -79.44 37.07
CA GLU A 26 -26.35 -80.29 36.43
C GLU A 26 -27.01 -81.17 37.52
N GLN A 27 -28.08 -80.65 38.13
CA GLN A 27 -28.98 -81.46 38.95
C GLN A 27 -29.65 -82.43 38.00
N ASN A 28 -29.15 -83.66 38.02
CA ASN A 28 -29.68 -84.80 37.28
C ASN A 28 -31.19 -84.91 37.55
N PHE A 29 -32.02 -84.50 36.60
CA PHE A 29 -33.48 -84.50 36.72
C PHE A 29 -34.02 -85.93 36.99
N ALA A 30 -33.26 -86.97 36.66
CA ALA A 30 -33.60 -88.35 36.97
C ALA A 30 -33.49 -88.70 38.48
N ALA A 31 -32.74 -87.91 39.27
CA ALA A 31 -32.63 -88.08 40.72
C ALA A 31 -33.71 -87.29 41.50
N ALA A 32 -34.29 -86.24 40.89
CA ALA A 32 -35.34 -85.42 41.51
C ALA A 32 -36.75 -86.02 41.37
N VAL A 33 -36.97 -86.90 40.39
CA VAL A 33 -38.23 -87.62 40.23
C VAL A 33 -38.10 -89.01 40.86
N GLY A 34 -38.17 -89.06 42.19
CA GLY A 34 -38.12 -90.31 42.94
C GLY A 34 -39.28 -91.26 42.61
N GLY A 35 -38.98 -92.36 41.93
CA GLY A 35 -39.60 -93.68 42.15
C GLY A 35 -41.13 -93.81 42.12
N LYS A 36 -41.84 -93.01 41.32
CA LYS A 36 -43.25 -93.25 40.96
C LYS A 36 -43.45 -93.00 39.47
N ASP A 37 -43.67 -94.08 38.73
CA ASP A 37 -43.65 -94.11 37.26
C ASP A 37 -44.65 -93.15 36.58
N ASP A 38 -45.66 -92.68 37.32
CA ASP A 38 -46.73 -91.83 36.77
C ASP A 38 -46.45 -90.31 36.89
N GLN A 39 -45.64 -89.86 37.86
CA GLN A 39 -45.36 -88.42 38.07
C GLN A 39 -44.26 -87.90 37.14
N GLY A 40 -43.27 -88.73 36.81
CA GLY A 40 -42.21 -88.37 35.85
C GLY A 40 -42.72 -88.26 34.43
N GLN A 41 -43.64 -89.14 34.03
CA GLN A 41 -44.33 -89.05 32.75
C GLN A 41 -45.21 -87.81 32.68
N ALA A 42 -45.99 -87.50 33.72
CA ALA A 42 -46.81 -86.29 33.75
C ALA A 42 -45.97 -85.00 33.68
N ALA A 43 -44.86 -84.89 34.42
CA ALA A 43 -43.98 -83.73 34.36
C ALA A 43 -43.25 -83.62 33.00
N PHE A 44 -42.78 -84.75 32.46
CA PHE A 44 -42.15 -84.81 31.15
C PHE A 44 -43.12 -84.44 30.02
N PHE A 45 -44.37 -84.93 30.07
CA PHE A 45 -45.44 -84.56 29.14
C PHE A 45 -46.00 -83.15 29.38
N THR A 46 -45.84 -82.56 30.56
CA THR A 46 -46.21 -81.15 30.77
C THR A 46 -45.21 -80.21 30.11
N VAL A 47 -43.93 -80.56 30.13
CA VAL A 47 -42.85 -79.74 29.54
C VAL A 47 -42.71 -79.99 28.03
N PHE A 48 -42.86 -81.24 27.60
CA PHE A 48 -42.63 -81.65 26.21
C PHE A 48 -43.86 -82.19 25.50
N GLY A 49 -45.04 -82.13 26.12
CA GLY A 49 -46.33 -82.60 25.61
C GLY A 49 -46.51 -84.13 25.61
N GLU A 50 -47.78 -84.56 25.69
CA GLU A 50 -48.18 -85.97 25.80
C GLU A 50 -47.84 -86.77 24.52
N GLY A 51 -47.12 -87.89 24.67
CA GLY A 51 -46.68 -88.74 23.55
C GLY A 51 -45.27 -88.45 23.00
N THR A 52 -44.53 -87.54 23.61
CA THR A 52 -43.08 -87.39 23.37
C THR A 52 -42.32 -88.55 23.99
N THR A 53 -41.38 -89.16 23.26
CA THR A 53 -40.53 -90.24 23.78
C THR A 53 -39.08 -89.78 23.86
N TYR A 54 -38.37 -90.20 24.91
CA TYR A 54 -36.92 -89.98 25.06
C TYR A 54 -36.22 -91.32 24.89
N ASP A 55 -35.38 -91.42 23.87
CA ASP A 55 -34.49 -92.55 23.67
C ASP A 55 -33.27 -92.37 24.58
N LYS A 56 -33.13 -93.25 25.58
CA LYS A 56 -32.06 -93.19 26.59
C LYS A 56 -30.69 -93.62 26.04
N ASP A 57 -30.67 -94.40 24.95
CA ASP A 57 -29.43 -94.93 24.38
C ASP A 57 -28.82 -93.93 23.39
N THR A 58 -29.65 -93.13 22.73
CA THR A 58 -29.20 -92.09 21.78
C THR A 58 -29.31 -90.67 22.32
N GLY A 59 -29.94 -90.47 23.48
CA GLY A 59 -30.21 -89.16 24.06
C GLY A 59 -31.21 -88.31 23.26
N LYS A 60 -31.98 -88.93 22.35
CA LYS A 60 -32.83 -88.24 21.38
C LYS A 60 -34.28 -88.15 21.85
N LEU A 61 -34.82 -86.93 21.88
CA LEU A 61 -36.25 -86.68 22.06
C LEU A 61 -36.98 -86.84 20.71
N THR A 62 -38.02 -87.68 20.68
CA THR A 62 -38.92 -87.86 19.53
C THR A 62 -40.30 -87.36 19.92
N PHE A 63 -40.69 -86.22 19.35
CA PHE A 63 -41.98 -85.61 19.65
C PHE A 63 -43.11 -86.31 18.90
N LYS A 64 -44.29 -86.41 19.52
CA LYS A 64 -45.51 -86.78 18.80
C LYS A 64 -45.74 -85.74 17.70
N LYS A 65 -46.03 -86.21 16.49
CA LYS A 65 -46.18 -85.37 15.28
C LYS A 65 -47.21 -84.24 15.44
N ASP A 66 -48.12 -84.38 16.41
CA ASP A 66 -49.25 -83.48 16.71
C ASP A 66 -49.17 -82.88 18.14
N ASN A 67 -47.95 -82.58 18.63
CA ASN A 67 -47.77 -82.01 19.97
C ASN A 67 -48.01 -80.48 19.97
N ASP A 68 -49.26 -80.09 20.22
CA ASP A 68 -49.73 -78.71 20.12
C ASP A 68 -48.95 -77.72 21.02
N ALA A 69 -48.49 -78.15 22.20
CA ALA A 69 -47.82 -77.28 23.16
C ALA A 69 -46.40 -76.88 22.72
N LEU A 70 -45.62 -77.83 22.19
CA LEU A 70 -44.26 -77.56 21.71
C LEU A 70 -44.29 -76.79 20.39
N LEU A 71 -45.23 -77.11 19.51
CA LEU A 71 -45.44 -76.37 18.26
C LEU A 71 -45.72 -74.90 18.55
N LEU A 72 -46.62 -74.62 19.49
CA LEU A 72 -47.02 -73.27 19.86
C LEU A 72 -45.89 -72.47 20.53
N LYS A 73 -45.04 -73.14 21.33
CA LYS A 73 -43.84 -72.51 21.89
C LYS A 73 -42.79 -72.22 20.83
N THR A 74 -42.64 -73.09 19.84
CA THR A 74 -41.72 -72.90 18.71
C THR A 74 -42.17 -71.71 17.86
N LEU A 75 -43.46 -71.61 17.56
CA LEU A 75 -44.04 -70.48 16.82
C LEU A 75 -43.89 -69.15 17.57
N GLU A 76 -44.03 -69.14 18.90
CA GLU A 76 -43.79 -67.93 19.71
C GLU A 76 -42.31 -67.47 19.65
N LEU A 77 -41.37 -68.42 19.69
CA LEU A 77 -39.95 -68.12 19.53
C LEU A 77 -39.64 -67.60 18.13
N GLU A 78 -40.22 -68.22 17.11
CA GLU A 78 -40.06 -67.80 15.71
C GLU A 78 -40.61 -66.38 15.51
N GLN A 79 -41.79 -66.08 16.07
CA GLN A 79 -42.35 -64.73 16.12
C GLN A 79 -41.43 -63.72 16.82
N THR A 80 -40.82 -64.10 17.95
CA THR A 80 -39.92 -63.20 18.70
C THR A 80 -38.62 -62.94 17.92
N ILE A 81 -38.08 -63.96 17.27
CA ILE A 81 -36.82 -63.88 16.53
C ILE A 81 -37.01 -63.17 15.19
N ASN A 82 -37.97 -63.62 14.39
CA ASN A 82 -38.18 -63.17 13.01
C ASN A 82 -39.21 -62.03 12.88
N GLY A 83 -39.94 -61.75 13.95
CA GLY A 83 -41.01 -60.76 13.95
C GLY A 83 -42.34 -61.31 13.44
N PHE A 84 -43.31 -60.42 13.31
CA PHE A 84 -44.65 -60.70 12.82
C PHE A 84 -45.26 -59.45 12.21
N ALA A 85 -46.25 -59.64 11.35
CA ALA A 85 -46.93 -58.57 10.64
C ALA A 85 -48.44 -58.64 10.90
N SER A 86 -49.15 -57.54 10.65
CA SER A 86 -50.60 -57.49 10.82
C SER A 86 -51.25 -58.54 9.92
N GLY A 87 -52.16 -59.33 10.48
CA GLY A 87 -52.78 -60.46 9.79
C GLY A 87 -51.97 -61.76 9.73
N SER A 88 -50.73 -61.80 10.26
CA SER A 88 -49.99 -63.06 10.44
C SER A 88 -50.53 -63.86 11.62
N ASP A 89 -50.21 -65.16 11.67
CA ASP A 89 -50.47 -65.95 12.88
C ASP A 89 -49.64 -65.37 14.03
N PHE A 90 -50.28 -65.24 15.18
CA PHE A 90 -49.77 -64.54 16.36
C PHE A 90 -50.08 -65.36 17.59
N ILE A 91 -49.03 -65.64 18.36
CA ILE A 91 -49.14 -66.39 19.60
C ILE A 91 -49.44 -65.42 20.73
N THR A 92 -50.63 -65.57 21.31
CA THR A 92 -51.05 -64.81 22.48
C THR A 92 -51.09 -65.73 23.69
N THR A 93 -50.69 -65.22 24.84
CA THR A 93 -50.72 -65.95 26.11
C THR A 93 -51.78 -65.32 27.01
N ASP A 94 -52.73 -66.11 27.50
CA ASP A 94 -53.76 -65.64 28.43
C ASP A 94 -53.22 -65.44 29.86
N ALA A 95 -54.02 -64.87 30.75
CA ALA A 95 -53.64 -64.61 32.14
C ALA A 95 -53.33 -65.88 32.97
N LYS A 96 -53.67 -67.07 32.47
CA LYS A 96 -53.40 -68.37 33.10
C LYS A 96 -52.19 -69.08 32.48
N GLY A 97 -51.51 -68.45 31.51
CA GLY A 97 -50.36 -69.00 30.81
C GLY A 97 -50.69 -69.89 29.63
N ASN A 98 -51.97 -70.04 29.26
CA ASN A 98 -52.35 -70.83 28.09
C ASN A 98 -52.08 -70.02 26.83
N LYS A 99 -51.51 -70.68 25.82
CA LYS A 99 -51.22 -70.06 24.54
C LYS A 99 -52.33 -70.37 23.55
N THR A 100 -52.69 -69.40 22.72
CA THR A 100 -53.61 -69.58 21.59
C THR A 100 -53.07 -68.87 20.36
N VAL A 101 -53.47 -69.34 19.18
CA VAL A 101 -53.14 -68.73 17.89
C VAL A 101 -54.32 -67.88 17.45
N ARG A 102 -54.07 -66.60 17.16
CA ARG A 102 -55.00 -65.72 16.45
C ARG A 102 -54.25 -64.89 15.41
N LYS A 103 -54.93 -64.03 14.67
CA LYS A 103 -54.26 -63.07 13.78
C LYS A 103 -53.72 -61.88 14.57
N ALA A 104 -52.49 -61.44 14.27
CA ALA A 104 -51.91 -60.21 14.80
C ALA A 104 -52.71 -58.99 14.31
N THR A 105 -52.92 -58.02 15.18
CA THR A 105 -53.47 -56.71 14.84
C THR A 105 -52.38 -55.64 14.82
N ASN A 106 -52.72 -54.43 14.39
CA ASN A 106 -51.79 -53.31 14.46
C ASN A 106 -51.49 -52.92 15.93
N GLU A 107 -52.47 -53.08 16.82
CA GLU A 107 -52.27 -52.87 18.26
C GLU A 107 -51.24 -53.86 18.82
N ASP A 108 -51.19 -55.10 18.34
CA ASP A 108 -50.16 -56.07 18.77
C ASP A 108 -48.75 -55.65 18.33
N ILE A 109 -48.62 -55.10 17.12
CA ILE A 109 -47.34 -54.55 16.64
C ILE A 109 -46.94 -53.35 17.47
N GLU A 110 -47.86 -52.44 17.76
CA GLU A 110 -47.59 -51.26 18.57
C GLU A 110 -47.26 -51.60 20.02
N ALA A 111 -47.93 -52.61 20.59
CA ALA A 111 -47.67 -53.10 21.93
C ALA A 111 -46.36 -53.91 22.01
N ASP A 112 -45.89 -54.48 20.90
CA ASP A 112 -44.62 -55.18 20.85
C ASP A 112 -43.42 -54.23 21.04
N SER A 113 -42.48 -54.65 21.91
CA SER A 113 -41.28 -53.88 22.23
C SER A 113 -40.37 -53.64 21.02
N LEU A 114 -40.41 -54.53 20.04
CA LEU A 114 -39.62 -54.43 18.81
C LEU A 114 -40.44 -53.91 17.63
N LYS A 115 -41.70 -53.52 17.86
CA LYS A 115 -42.62 -53.05 16.83
C LYS A 115 -42.82 -54.07 15.71
N GLY A 116 -42.90 -55.35 16.06
CA GLY A 116 -43.17 -56.45 15.13
C GLY A 116 -41.99 -56.87 14.25
N VAL A 117 -40.83 -56.20 14.30
CA VAL A 117 -39.69 -56.54 13.42
C VAL A 117 -38.85 -57.73 13.90
N GLY A 118 -39.06 -58.17 15.15
CA GLY A 118 -38.30 -59.24 15.78
C GLY A 118 -36.84 -58.89 16.07
N LEU A 119 -36.15 -59.80 16.76
CA LEU A 119 -34.75 -59.62 17.14
C LEU A 119 -33.81 -59.59 15.92
N ALA A 120 -34.06 -60.42 14.91
CA ALA A 120 -33.25 -60.47 13.69
C ALA A 120 -33.35 -59.16 12.89
N GLY A 121 -34.56 -58.61 12.73
CA GLY A 121 -34.78 -57.33 12.07
C GLY A 121 -34.12 -56.17 12.81
N ARG A 122 -34.25 -56.12 14.15
CA ARG A 122 -33.55 -55.13 14.99
C ARG A 122 -32.03 -55.25 14.87
N LEU A 123 -31.48 -56.46 14.92
CA LEU A 123 -30.03 -56.68 14.82
C LEU A 123 -29.49 -56.21 13.47
N THR A 124 -30.25 -56.44 12.39
CA THR A 124 -29.91 -55.96 11.04
C THR A 124 -29.86 -54.43 11.02
N ALA A 125 -30.88 -53.76 11.57
CA ALA A 125 -30.92 -52.30 11.66
C ALA A 125 -29.79 -51.72 12.54
N VAL A 126 -29.40 -52.42 13.61
CA VAL A 126 -28.26 -52.04 14.45
C VAL A 126 -26.95 -52.16 13.65
N ASN A 127 -26.74 -53.26 12.92
CA ASN A 127 -25.54 -53.43 12.09
C ASN A 127 -25.45 -52.32 11.04
N THR A 128 -26.54 -52.02 10.32
CA THR A 128 -26.54 -50.90 9.35
C THR A 128 -26.19 -49.56 9.99
N ARG A 129 -26.68 -49.29 11.21
CA ARG A 129 -26.33 -48.06 11.94
C ARG A 129 -24.86 -48.04 12.35
N VAL A 130 -24.29 -49.19 12.73
CA VAL A 130 -22.87 -49.30 13.08
C VAL A 130 -22.01 -49.09 11.84
N ASP A 131 -22.35 -49.69 10.71
CA ASP A 131 -21.62 -49.52 9.44
C ASP A 131 -21.66 -48.04 9.00
N ASN A 132 -22.81 -47.37 9.12
CA ASN A 132 -22.91 -45.94 8.82
C ASN A 132 -22.08 -45.10 9.80
N LEU A 133 -22.07 -45.44 11.09
CA LEU A 133 -21.25 -44.74 12.08
C LEU A 133 -19.74 -44.92 11.83
N GLU A 134 -19.32 -46.11 11.39
CA GLU A 134 -17.93 -46.35 11.00
C GLU A 134 -17.55 -45.44 9.83
N LYS A 135 -18.41 -45.36 8.81
CA LYS A 135 -18.23 -44.45 7.68
C LYS A 135 -18.19 -42.97 8.11
N ASP A 136 -19.11 -42.52 8.96
CA ASP A 136 -19.14 -41.13 9.44
C ASP A 136 -17.85 -40.77 10.22
N VAL A 137 -17.31 -41.73 10.97
CA VAL A 137 -16.05 -41.55 11.72
C VAL A 137 -14.86 -41.47 10.76
N ASP A 138 -14.80 -42.31 9.74
CA ASP A 138 -13.74 -42.27 8.72
C ASP A 138 -13.79 -40.95 7.95
N ASP A 139 -14.97 -40.53 7.47
CA ASP A 139 -15.14 -39.25 6.75
C ASP A 139 -14.73 -38.05 7.66
N ALA A 140 -14.97 -38.13 8.97
CA ALA A 140 -14.55 -37.11 9.93
C ALA A 140 -13.03 -37.12 10.20
N LEU A 141 -12.38 -38.28 10.16
CA LEU A 141 -10.93 -38.39 10.29
C LEU A 141 -10.22 -37.80 9.08
N ASP A 142 -10.69 -38.09 7.87
CA ASP A 142 -10.14 -37.52 6.64
C ASP A 142 -10.25 -35.98 6.66
N ALA A 143 -11.40 -35.45 7.09
CA ALA A 143 -11.59 -34.00 7.23
C ALA A 143 -10.65 -33.36 8.29
N LEU A 144 -10.27 -34.11 9.33
CA LEU A 144 -9.29 -33.64 10.32
C LEU A 144 -7.87 -33.65 9.76
N ASP A 145 -7.50 -34.64 8.95
CA ASP A 145 -6.20 -34.70 8.30
C ASP A 145 -6.02 -33.51 7.31
N ASP A 146 -7.05 -33.16 6.54
CA ASP A 146 -7.06 -31.97 5.67
C ASP A 146 -6.88 -30.65 6.47
N GLN A 147 -7.50 -30.56 7.65
CA GLN A 147 -7.35 -29.41 8.55
C GLN A 147 -5.93 -29.32 9.10
N ASP A 148 -5.31 -30.45 9.47
CA ASP A 148 -3.94 -30.49 9.96
C ASP A 148 -2.94 -30.02 8.89
N GLU A 149 -3.14 -30.41 7.62
CA GLU A 149 -2.32 -29.91 6.50
C GLU A 149 -2.43 -28.39 6.35
N THR A 150 -3.66 -27.86 6.37
CA THR A 150 -3.92 -26.41 6.32
C THR A 150 -3.24 -25.66 7.47
N ILE A 151 -3.26 -26.23 8.68
CA ILE A 151 -2.61 -25.63 9.85
C ILE A 151 -1.10 -25.57 9.68
N GLU A 152 -0.46 -26.59 9.11
CA GLU A 152 0.99 -26.59 8.86
C GLU A 152 1.40 -25.58 7.78
N GLU A 153 0.60 -25.41 6.73
CA GLU A 153 0.79 -24.35 5.74
C GLU A 153 0.72 -22.96 6.39
N LEU A 154 -0.29 -22.72 7.22
CA LEU A 154 -0.46 -21.45 7.93
C LEU A 154 0.70 -21.17 8.90
N LYS A 155 1.18 -22.19 9.64
CA LYS A 155 2.36 -22.05 10.52
C LYS A 155 3.60 -21.64 9.74
N THR A 156 3.81 -22.24 8.58
CA THR A 156 4.93 -21.91 7.69
C THR A 156 4.82 -20.46 7.21
N ALA A 157 3.65 -20.06 6.72
CA ALA A 157 3.40 -18.69 6.28
C ALA A 157 3.58 -17.64 7.38
N ILE A 158 3.08 -17.91 8.60
CA ILE A 158 3.27 -17.05 9.77
C ILE A 158 4.76 -16.90 10.10
N THR A 159 5.51 -17.99 10.06
CA THR A 159 6.96 -17.98 10.33
C THR A 159 7.70 -17.15 9.28
N THR A 160 7.42 -17.36 8.00
CA THR A 160 8.00 -16.57 6.90
C THR A 160 7.68 -15.09 7.03
N ASN A 161 6.43 -14.74 7.33
CA ASN A 161 6.02 -13.35 7.52
C ASN A 161 6.70 -12.73 8.74
N GLY A 162 6.87 -13.48 9.84
CA GLY A 162 7.65 -13.04 11.00
C GLY A 162 9.07 -12.64 10.64
N THR A 163 9.78 -13.45 9.84
CA THR A 163 11.13 -13.12 9.34
C THR A 163 11.14 -11.85 8.50
N ARG A 164 10.20 -11.73 7.55
CA ARG A 164 10.10 -10.53 6.69
C ARG A 164 9.81 -9.25 7.49
N ILE A 165 8.99 -9.34 8.54
CA ILE A 165 8.72 -8.20 9.43
C ILE A 165 10.01 -7.74 10.14
N VAL A 166 10.85 -8.67 10.60
CA VAL A 166 12.14 -8.33 11.24
C VAL A 166 13.10 -7.67 10.26
N GLU A 167 13.16 -8.15 9.02
CA GLU A 167 13.97 -7.53 7.96
C GLU A 167 13.49 -6.11 7.64
N VAL A 168 12.18 -5.93 7.49
CA VAL A 168 11.58 -4.60 7.27
C VAL A 168 11.87 -3.66 8.43
N ALA A 169 11.70 -4.11 9.68
CA ALA A 169 12.01 -3.30 10.86
C ALA A 169 13.48 -2.87 10.91
N THR A 170 14.39 -3.78 10.54
CA THR A 170 15.82 -3.47 10.43
C THR A 170 16.10 -2.46 9.33
N GLY A 171 15.46 -2.60 8.16
CA GLY A 171 15.57 -1.65 7.06
C GLY A 171 15.05 -0.25 7.42
N VAL A 172 13.91 -0.17 8.10
CA VAL A 172 13.33 1.10 8.59
C VAL A 172 14.25 1.79 9.58
N ASN A 173 14.88 1.06 10.51
CA ASN A 173 15.82 1.65 11.46
C ASN A 173 17.05 2.27 10.76
N LYS A 174 17.64 1.55 9.79
CA LYS A 174 18.75 2.08 8.99
C LYS A 174 18.35 3.31 8.18
N LEU A 175 17.14 3.31 7.62
CA LEU A 175 16.62 4.46 6.91
C LEU A 175 16.47 5.67 7.86
N ASN A 176 15.98 5.44 9.08
CA ASN A 176 15.83 6.50 10.08
C ASN A 176 17.17 7.10 10.52
N GLU A 177 18.21 6.27 10.69
CA GLU A 177 19.58 6.72 10.93
C GLU A 177 20.09 7.59 9.78
N SER A 178 19.96 7.10 8.53
CA SER A 178 20.39 7.84 7.35
C SER A 178 19.65 9.18 7.17
N VAL A 179 18.34 9.23 7.45
CA VAL A 179 17.57 10.48 7.42
C VAL A 179 18.04 11.46 8.50
N THR A 180 18.40 10.95 9.68
CA THR A 180 18.95 11.78 10.76
C THR A 180 20.30 12.38 10.35
N ASP A 181 21.19 11.57 9.77
CA ASP A 181 22.50 12.03 9.29
C ASP A 181 22.36 13.06 8.16
N MET A 182 21.51 12.80 7.17
CA MET A 182 21.21 13.77 6.11
C MET A 182 20.63 15.08 6.68
N GLY A 183 19.74 14.99 7.67
CA GLY A 183 19.19 16.18 8.34
C GLY A 183 20.27 17.02 9.01
N LYS A 184 21.26 16.39 9.64
CA LYS A 184 22.42 17.07 10.22
C LYS A 184 23.30 17.70 9.15
N GLU A 185 23.61 16.97 8.07
CA GLU A 185 24.44 17.50 6.98
C GLU A 185 23.80 18.71 6.30
N ILE A 186 22.49 18.65 6.03
CA ILE A 186 21.72 19.77 5.49
C ILE A 186 21.77 20.96 6.46
N SER A 187 21.60 20.74 7.76
CA SER A 187 21.69 21.81 8.76
C SER A 187 23.07 22.48 8.76
N ASP A 188 24.14 21.67 8.79
CA ASP A 188 25.52 22.17 8.77
C ASP A 188 25.79 22.99 7.48
N GLN A 189 25.25 22.56 6.33
CA GLN A 189 25.34 23.30 5.07
C GLN A 189 24.56 24.62 5.10
N PHE A 190 23.37 24.65 5.70
CA PHE A 190 22.59 25.88 5.84
C PHE A 190 23.29 26.90 6.75
N ASP A 191 23.92 26.45 7.83
CA ASP A 191 24.71 27.32 8.71
C ASP A 191 25.89 27.94 7.94
N ALA A 192 26.64 27.11 7.19
CA ALA A 192 27.76 27.60 6.36
C ALA A 192 27.30 28.59 5.28
N ILE A 193 26.20 28.30 4.58
CA ILE A 193 25.61 29.22 3.60
C ILE A 193 25.17 30.52 4.27
N GLY A 194 24.59 30.45 5.48
CA GLY A 194 24.20 31.62 6.25
C GLY A 194 25.37 32.54 6.60
N GLU A 195 26.52 31.96 6.96
CA GLU A 195 27.77 32.69 7.18
C GLU A 195 28.27 33.35 5.88
N ASP A 196 28.31 32.61 4.78
CA ASP A 196 28.73 33.12 3.47
C ASP A 196 27.84 34.28 2.99
N VAL A 197 26.51 34.15 3.11
CA VAL A 197 25.56 35.20 2.77
C VAL A 197 25.79 36.45 3.61
N THR A 198 26.04 36.28 4.91
CA THR A 198 26.35 37.40 5.81
C THR A 198 27.65 38.11 5.41
N ALA A 199 28.68 37.34 5.05
CA ALA A 199 29.95 37.87 4.57
C ALA A 199 29.79 38.62 3.22
N VAL A 200 29.02 38.06 2.29
CA VAL A 200 28.69 38.72 1.01
C VAL A 200 27.95 40.02 1.25
N ASN A 201 26.94 40.03 2.14
CA ASN A 201 26.17 41.24 2.42
C ASN A 201 27.06 42.35 2.99
N THR A 202 27.95 42.01 3.92
CA THR A 202 28.93 42.95 4.49
C THR A 202 29.85 43.55 3.41
N ARG A 203 30.30 42.72 2.44
CA ARG A 203 31.11 43.18 1.31
C ARG A 203 30.33 44.08 0.36
N VAL A 204 29.06 43.78 0.11
CA VAL A 204 28.17 44.62 -0.71
C VAL A 204 27.98 45.98 -0.05
N ASP A 205 27.70 46.02 1.26
CA ASP A 205 27.58 47.28 2.02
C ASP A 205 28.87 48.12 1.92
N THR A 206 30.03 47.45 2.03
CA THR A 206 31.35 48.10 1.90
C THR A 206 31.55 48.65 0.49
N LEU A 207 31.23 47.88 -0.55
CA LEU A 207 31.35 48.33 -1.95
C LEU A 207 30.41 49.50 -2.28
N GLU A 208 29.22 49.53 -1.68
CA GLU A 208 28.29 50.66 -1.82
C GLU A 208 28.90 51.93 -1.23
N GLN A 209 29.53 51.82 -0.05
CA GLN A 209 30.26 52.92 0.58
C GLN A 209 31.47 53.37 -0.26
N ASP A 210 32.31 52.44 -0.69
CA ASP A 210 33.49 52.74 -1.54
C ASP A 210 33.07 53.44 -2.84
N THR A 211 31.94 53.02 -3.42
CA THR A 211 31.38 53.65 -4.64
C THR A 211 30.91 55.08 -4.37
N ALA A 212 30.26 55.32 -3.22
CA ALA A 212 29.83 56.65 -2.82
C ALA A 212 31.03 57.58 -2.58
N ASP A 213 32.06 57.08 -1.91
CA ASP A 213 33.30 57.81 -1.63
C ASP A 213 34.05 58.14 -2.93
N ALA A 214 34.17 57.19 -3.86
CA ALA A 214 34.76 57.41 -5.17
C ALA A 214 33.99 58.48 -5.98
N LYS A 215 32.65 58.46 -5.94
CA LYS A 215 31.81 59.48 -6.59
C LYS A 215 32.01 60.87 -5.99
N ALA A 216 32.13 60.97 -4.66
CA ALA A 216 32.42 62.23 -3.99
C ALA A 216 33.81 62.76 -4.37
N ALA A 217 34.83 61.89 -4.41
CA ALA A 217 36.18 62.25 -4.85
C ALA A 217 36.21 62.72 -6.31
N ALA A 218 35.50 62.03 -7.21
CA ALA A 218 35.38 62.42 -8.61
C ALA A 218 34.71 63.81 -8.76
N LYS A 219 33.63 64.07 -8.02
CA LYS A 219 32.96 65.38 -8.02
C LYS A 219 33.90 66.50 -7.54
N ALA A 220 34.67 66.24 -6.48
CA ALA A 220 35.64 67.20 -5.95
C ALA A 220 36.78 67.48 -6.95
N ALA A 221 37.22 66.47 -7.71
CA ALA A 221 38.19 66.64 -8.78
C ALA A 221 37.63 67.49 -9.94
N GLU A 222 36.39 67.24 -10.35
CA GLU A 222 35.69 68.04 -11.36
C GLU A 222 35.56 69.52 -10.95
N ASP A 223 35.22 69.78 -9.67
CA ASP A 223 35.14 71.14 -9.14
C ASP A 223 36.51 71.85 -9.20
N LYS A 224 37.59 71.16 -8.84
CA LYS A 224 38.96 71.67 -8.99
C LYS A 224 39.36 71.96 -10.43
N VAL A 225 39.00 71.08 -11.38
CA VAL A 225 39.26 71.29 -12.81
C VAL A 225 38.51 72.53 -13.32
N THR A 226 37.28 72.73 -12.84
CA THR A 226 36.47 73.91 -13.18
C THR A 226 37.11 75.20 -12.63
N GLU A 227 37.58 75.19 -11.38
CA GLU A 227 38.29 76.31 -10.76
C GLU A 227 39.61 76.63 -11.50
N LEU A 228 40.40 75.59 -11.81
CA LEU A 228 41.64 75.71 -12.61
C LEU A 228 41.36 76.30 -13.98
N SER A 229 40.30 75.84 -14.66
CA SER A 229 39.90 76.35 -15.99
C SER A 229 39.52 77.83 -15.91
N ALA A 230 38.76 78.25 -14.90
CA ALA A 230 38.42 79.66 -14.69
C ALA A 230 39.67 80.53 -14.41
N ASN A 231 40.64 80.00 -13.66
CA ASN A 231 41.91 80.69 -13.41
C ASN A 231 42.74 80.81 -14.69
N VAL A 232 42.84 79.74 -15.47
CA VAL A 232 43.50 79.74 -16.79
C VAL A 232 42.85 80.76 -17.71
N ASP A 233 41.52 80.78 -17.83
CA ASP A 233 40.79 81.76 -18.65
C ASP A 233 41.06 83.20 -18.22
N SER A 234 41.10 83.47 -16.91
CA SER A 234 41.48 84.77 -16.37
C SER A 234 42.91 85.14 -16.73
N LYS A 235 43.87 84.21 -16.65
CA LYS A 235 45.27 84.44 -17.02
C LYS A 235 45.46 84.64 -18.52
N VAL A 236 44.72 83.91 -19.35
CA VAL A 236 44.69 84.08 -20.80
C VAL A 236 44.12 85.45 -21.15
N LYS A 237 43.07 85.92 -20.44
CA LYS A 237 42.53 87.28 -20.58
C LYS A 237 43.59 88.34 -20.25
N GLU A 238 44.27 88.22 -19.10
CA GLU A 238 45.36 89.13 -18.72
C GLU A 238 46.49 89.15 -19.76
N ALA A 239 46.89 87.99 -20.27
CA ALA A 239 47.93 87.87 -21.29
C ALA A 239 47.50 88.51 -22.63
N LYS A 240 46.23 88.36 -23.01
CA LYS A 240 45.66 89.01 -24.20
C LYS A 240 45.65 90.53 -24.04
N ASP A 241 45.21 91.05 -22.89
CA ASP A 241 45.22 92.49 -22.61
C ASP A 241 46.65 93.06 -22.62
N ALA A 242 47.64 92.30 -22.13
CA ALA A 242 49.06 92.66 -22.21
C ALA A 242 49.59 92.65 -23.65
N ALA A 243 49.20 91.66 -24.46
CA ALA A 243 49.54 91.59 -25.87
C ALA A 243 48.95 92.77 -26.65
N ASP A 244 47.69 93.13 -26.41
CA ASP A 244 47.04 94.30 -27.06
C ASP A 244 47.77 95.62 -26.70
N LYS A 245 48.24 95.77 -25.45
CA LYS A 245 49.10 96.90 -25.05
C LYS A 245 50.46 96.89 -25.75
N ALA A 246 51.05 95.71 -25.96
CA ALA A 246 52.32 95.58 -26.67
C ALA A 246 52.16 95.92 -28.16
N VAL A 247 51.03 95.54 -28.78
CA VAL A 247 50.67 95.93 -30.16
C VAL A 247 50.50 97.46 -30.25
N ASP A 248 49.80 98.09 -29.30
CA ASP A 248 49.68 99.56 -29.23
C ASP A 248 51.05 100.25 -29.05
N ALA A 249 51.95 99.68 -28.24
CA ALA A 249 53.31 100.16 -28.10
C ALA A 249 54.14 99.99 -29.39
N ALA A 250 53.97 98.87 -30.10
CA ALA A 250 54.60 98.63 -31.40
C ALA A 250 54.09 99.63 -32.46
N SER A 251 52.79 99.91 -32.52
CA SER A 251 52.23 100.96 -33.40
C SER A 251 52.77 102.35 -33.08
N LYS A 252 53.11 102.65 -31.82
CA LYS A 252 53.82 103.88 -31.43
C LYS A 252 55.29 103.88 -31.83
N ILE A 253 55.93 102.71 -31.89
CA ILE A 253 57.30 102.53 -32.41
C ILE A 253 57.35 102.73 -33.92
N ASP A 254 56.34 102.28 -34.68
CA ASP A 254 56.23 102.57 -36.12
C ASP A 254 56.14 104.09 -36.38
N ALA A 255 55.47 104.84 -35.50
CA ALA A 255 55.45 106.31 -35.56
C ALA A 255 56.81 106.98 -35.20
N VAL A 256 57.71 106.26 -34.52
CA VAL A 256 59.11 106.68 -34.27
C VAL A 256 60.01 106.26 -35.43
N ALA A 257 59.77 105.10 -36.05
CA ALA A 257 60.45 104.64 -37.27
C ALA A 257 60.19 105.59 -38.46
N ASP A 258 58.96 106.11 -38.62
CA ASP A 258 58.63 107.15 -39.60
C ASP A 258 59.31 108.51 -39.33
N LYS A 259 59.72 108.77 -38.08
CA LYS A 259 60.58 109.92 -37.71
C LYS A 259 62.06 109.65 -37.96
N ALA A 260 62.52 108.39 -37.89
CA ALA A 260 63.88 107.98 -38.21
C ALA A 260 64.13 107.89 -39.73
N ASP A 261 63.13 107.51 -40.54
CA ASP A 261 63.19 107.52 -42.01
C ASP A 261 63.25 108.96 -42.60
N LYS A 262 62.89 109.97 -41.82
CA LYS A 262 63.12 111.39 -42.15
C LYS A 262 64.50 111.92 -41.72
N ALA A 263 65.27 111.15 -40.93
CA ALA A 263 66.65 111.46 -40.54
C ALA A 263 67.70 110.74 -41.44
N SER A 264 67.36 109.59 -42.02
CA SER A 264 68.23 108.84 -42.95
C SER A 264 68.48 109.56 -44.29
N LYS A 265 67.55 110.43 -44.73
CA LYS A 265 67.68 111.27 -45.93
C LYS A 265 68.72 112.40 -45.83
N GLY A 266 69.34 112.60 -44.66
CA GLY A 266 70.48 113.51 -44.45
C GLY A 266 71.87 112.84 -44.51
N VAL A 267 71.95 111.51 -44.47
CA VAL A 267 73.22 110.75 -44.42
C VAL A 267 73.62 110.22 -45.81
N GLU A 268 72.68 110.12 -46.76
CA GLU A 268 72.95 109.77 -48.16
C GLU A 268 73.74 110.84 -48.96
N ILE A 269 73.82 112.09 -48.47
CA ILE A 269 74.60 113.17 -49.10
C ILE A 269 76.09 113.15 -48.68
N LEU A 270 76.44 112.45 -47.59
CA LEU A 270 77.83 112.26 -47.14
C LEU A 270 78.50 110.99 -47.71
N ALA A 271 77.73 109.98 -48.12
CA ALA A 271 78.25 108.77 -48.74
C ALA A 271 78.71 108.96 -50.21
N LYS A 272 78.27 110.04 -50.87
CA LYS A 272 78.62 110.36 -52.27
C LYS A 272 79.96 111.11 -52.42
N ALA A 273 80.61 111.50 -51.32
CA ALA A 273 81.93 112.13 -51.30
C ALA A 273 83.09 111.15 -50.97
N ALA A 274 82.79 109.88 -50.65
CA ALA A 274 83.79 108.87 -50.25
C ALA A 274 84.09 107.81 -51.33
N MET A 275 83.44 107.87 -52.50
CA MET A 275 83.67 106.93 -53.62
C MET A 275 84.62 107.44 -54.71
N GLU A 276 85.11 108.68 -54.63
CA GLU A 276 86.13 109.22 -55.56
C GLU A 276 87.59 108.89 -55.15
N ALA A 277 87.80 108.04 -54.15
CA ALA A 277 89.14 107.65 -53.66
C ALA A 277 89.47 106.14 -53.82
N LEU A 278 88.64 105.34 -54.52
CA LEU A 278 88.91 103.91 -54.76
C LEU A 278 89.13 103.51 -56.23
N GLU A 279 89.14 104.49 -57.15
CA GLU A 279 89.34 104.27 -58.60
C GLU A 279 90.82 104.13 -59.00
N VAL A 280 91.76 104.26 -58.05
CA VAL A 280 93.21 104.06 -58.28
C VAL A 280 93.64 102.59 -58.10
N ASN A 281 92.94 101.78 -57.31
CA ASN A 281 93.27 100.35 -57.11
C ASN A 281 92.70 99.43 -58.20
N ARG A 282 91.93 99.96 -59.15
CA ARG A 282 91.41 99.23 -60.32
C ARG A 282 92.43 99.13 -61.46
N GLN A 283 93.50 99.94 -61.44
CA GLN A 283 94.56 99.91 -62.46
C GLN A 283 95.70 98.91 -62.14
N ASP A 284 95.84 98.45 -60.90
CA ASP A 284 96.87 97.47 -60.48
C ASP A 284 96.41 96.00 -60.57
N ILE A 285 95.10 95.75 -60.65
CA ILE A 285 94.52 94.39 -60.74
C ILE A 285 94.49 93.88 -62.19
N ASP A 286 94.39 94.77 -63.18
CA ASP A 286 94.39 94.41 -64.60
C ASP A 286 95.79 94.04 -65.14
N ALA A 287 96.87 94.37 -64.41
CA ALA A 287 98.25 94.00 -64.76
C ALA A 287 98.69 92.62 -64.22
N ASN A 288 98.01 92.06 -63.21
CA ASN A 288 98.32 90.73 -62.65
C ASN A 288 97.44 89.60 -63.22
N LYS A 289 96.50 89.95 -64.11
CA LYS A 289 95.62 89.05 -64.87
C LYS A 289 96.31 88.35 -66.06
N ALA A 290 97.55 88.68 -66.39
CA ALA A 290 98.20 88.22 -67.63
C ALA A 290 99.34 87.19 -67.47
N ALA A 291 99.66 86.71 -66.24
CA ALA A 291 100.91 85.95 -66.03
C ALA A 291 100.80 84.54 -65.40
N ILE A 292 99.63 84.04 -65.01
CA ILE A 292 99.54 82.68 -64.41
C ILE A 292 98.38 81.89 -65.01
N GLU A 293 98.42 81.80 -66.33
CA GLU A 293 97.82 80.70 -67.08
C GLU A 293 98.98 79.88 -67.64
N THR A 294 99.27 78.69 -67.06
CA THR A 294 99.50 77.44 -67.82
C THR A 294 99.94 76.25 -66.96
N LYS A 295 99.09 75.23 -66.99
CA LYS A 295 99.36 73.77 -67.09
C LYS A 295 100.14 73.07 -65.96
N ALA A 296 99.41 72.24 -65.19
CA ALA A 296 99.59 70.78 -65.18
C ALA A 296 98.45 70.12 -64.37
N ASP A 297 98.05 68.94 -64.80
CA ASP A 297 96.95 68.11 -64.30
C ASP A 297 96.90 67.95 -62.77
N LYS A 298 95.73 68.26 -62.17
CA LYS A 298 95.37 67.89 -60.79
C LYS A 298 93.86 67.74 -60.57
N SER A 299 93.10 67.34 -61.60
CA SER A 299 91.63 67.20 -61.52
C SER A 299 91.19 65.74 -61.31
N GLU A 300 91.95 64.76 -61.80
CA GLU A 300 91.56 63.34 -61.73
C GLU A 300 92.10 62.61 -60.48
N VAL A 301 93.20 63.08 -59.89
CA VAL A 301 93.78 62.50 -58.67
C VAL A 301 93.00 62.92 -57.41
N GLU A 302 92.51 64.16 -57.30
CA GLU A 302 91.66 64.58 -56.17
C GLU A 302 90.24 63.98 -56.27
N ALA A 303 89.72 63.74 -57.48
CA ALA A 303 88.45 63.01 -57.68
C ALA A 303 88.56 61.52 -57.32
N ALA A 304 89.68 60.85 -57.67
CA ALA A 304 89.95 59.47 -57.28
C ALA A 304 90.23 59.32 -55.79
N GLN A 305 90.92 60.29 -55.15
CA GLN A 305 91.19 60.28 -53.72
C GLN A 305 89.93 60.57 -52.89
N LYS A 306 89.04 61.44 -53.38
CA LYS A 306 87.71 61.70 -52.77
C LYS A 306 86.74 60.53 -52.97
N ALA A 307 86.78 59.84 -54.11
CA ALA A 307 86.00 58.63 -54.36
C ALA A 307 86.51 57.42 -53.54
N ALA A 308 87.83 57.25 -53.39
CA ALA A 308 88.40 56.20 -52.54
C ALA A 308 88.14 56.45 -51.04
N ALA A 309 88.18 57.70 -50.59
CA ALA A 309 87.79 58.07 -49.23
C ALA A 309 86.30 57.82 -48.98
N GLN A 310 85.42 58.20 -49.93
CA GLN A 310 83.98 57.93 -49.85
C GLN A 310 83.65 56.43 -49.87
N ALA A 311 84.36 55.63 -50.68
CA ALA A 311 84.20 54.17 -50.68
C ALA A 311 84.68 53.53 -49.36
N ALA A 312 85.76 54.03 -48.76
CA ALA A 312 86.23 53.57 -47.45
C ALA A 312 85.23 53.94 -46.32
N LEU A 313 84.68 55.16 -46.34
CA LEU A 313 83.63 55.60 -45.40
C LEU A 313 82.34 54.78 -45.57
N ALA A 314 81.91 54.49 -46.81
CA ALA A 314 80.75 53.63 -47.08
C ALA A 314 80.96 52.18 -46.64
N THR A 315 82.20 51.67 -46.74
CA THR A 315 82.54 50.32 -46.25
C THR A 315 82.43 50.25 -44.72
N ILE A 316 82.83 51.32 -44.02
CA ILE A 316 82.69 51.43 -42.55
C ILE A 316 81.21 51.54 -42.15
N GLU A 317 80.41 52.33 -42.85
CA GLU A 317 78.96 52.43 -42.64
C GLU A 317 78.25 51.08 -42.87
N ASN A 318 78.52 50.40 -43.99
CA ASN A 318 77.93 49.10 -44.29
C ASN A 318 78.36 48.01 -43.29
N ALA A 319 79.63 48.03 -42.83
CA ALA A 319 80.11 47.11 -41.82
C ALA A 319 79.43 47.35 -40.45
N ARG A 320 79.13 48.61 -40.13
CA ARG A 320 78.33 49.00 -38.96
C ARG A 320 76.88 48.53 -39.08
N GLU A 321 76.22 48.77 -40.21
CA GLU A 321 74.84 48.33 -40.42
C GLU A 321 74.72 46.79 -40.35
N LEU A 322 75.76 46.08 -40.81
CA LEU A 322 75.76 44.62 -40.79
C LEU A 322 76.07 44.01 -39.42
N ASN A 323 77.01 44.58 -38.66
CA ASN A 323 77.54 43.98 -37.42
C ASN A 323 77.24 44.78 -36.14
N GLY A 324 76.56 45.92 -36.25
CA GLY A 324 76.22 46.79 -35.14
C GLY A 324 77.35 47.73 -34.70
N PHE A 325 77.03 48.59 -33.75
CA PHE A 325 77.95 49.48 -33.04
C PHE A 325 77.36 49.87 -31.68
N LYS A 326 78.24 50.26 -30.75
CA LYS A 326 77.86 50.73 -29.40
C LYS A 326 78.37 52.14 -29.15
N GLU A 327 77.91 52.74 -28.06
CA GLU A 327 78.43 54.01 -27.56
C GLU A 327 79.96 53.90 -27.38
N GLY A 328 80.68 54.90 -27.87
CA GLY A 328 82.14 54.88 -27.89
C GLY A 328 82.78 54.35 -29.17
N ASP A 329 82.04 53.64 -30.04
CA ASP A 329 82.57 53.20 -31.34
C ASP A 329 82.69 54.36 -32.33
N GLN A 330 83.56 54.24 -33.34
CA GLN A 330 83.69 55.25 -34.38
C GLN A 330 82.58 55.09 -35.42
N ILE A 331 81.79 56.16 -35.60
CA ILE A 331 80.73 56.21 -36.60
C ILE A 331 81.02 57.28 -37.64
N VAL A 332 80.52 57.01 -38.85
CA VAL A 332 80.51 57.99 -39.93
C VAL A 332 79.22 58.79 -39.82
N VAL A 333 79.34 60.12 -39.82
CA VAL A 333 78.21 61.04 -39.74
C VAL A 333 78.30 62.03 -40.90
N ALA A 334 77.18 62.17 -41.61
CA ALA A 334 77.04 63.18 -42.66
C ALA A 334 76.76 64.55 -42.03
N LYS A 335 77.47 65.57 -42.49
CA LYS A 335 77.20 66.98 -42.16
C LYS A 335 76.19 67.58 -43.15
N ASP A 336 75.64 68.74 -42.81
CA ASP A 336 74.67 69.48 -43.64
C ASP A 336 75.19 69.83 -45.05
N ASP A 337 76.52 69.87 -45.24
CA ASP A 337 77.19 70.11 -46.52
C ASP A 337 77.41 68.83 -47.36
N GLY A 338 76.90 67.68 -46.90
CA GLY A 338 77.05 66.37 -47.55
C GLY A 338 78.43 65.73 -47.37
N SER A 339 79.36 66.37 -46.63
CA SER A 339 80.64 65.76 -46.27
C SER A 339 80.47 64.77 -45.12
N LYS A 340 81.20 63.66 -45.16
CA LYS A 340 81.18 62.63 -44.12
C LYS A 340 82.40 62.79 -43.22
N VAL A 341 82.19 62.74 -41.90
CA VAL A 341 83.27 62.74 -40.91
C VAL A 341 83.13 61.56 -39.96
N ILE A 342 84.25 61.10 -39.41
CA ILE A 342 84.26 60.09 -38.38
C ILE A 342 84.25 60.78 -37.01
N ARG A 343 83.29 60.42 -36.17
CA ARG A 343 83.26 60.82 -34.75
C ARG A 343 82.87 59.64 -33.88
N THR A 344 83.05 59.78 -32.57
CA THR A 344 82.60 58.77 -31.60
C THR A 344 81.07 58.77 -31.50
N ALA A 345 80.48 57.58 -31.48
CA ALA A 345 79.07 57.37 -31.23
C ALA A 345 78.73 57.76 -29.79
N THR A 346 77.70 58.58 -29.66
CA THR A 346 77.05 58.90 -28.39
C THR A 346 75.93 57.90 -28.13
N LYS A 347 75.45 57.86 -26.88
CA LYS A 347 74.27 57.06 -26.53
C LYS A 347 73.04 57.38 -27.41
N GLU A 348 72.83 58.67 -27.70
CA GLU A 348 71.75 59.15 -28.56
C GLU A 348 71.90 58.64 -30.00
N ASP A 349 73.12 58.41 -30.48
CA ASP A 349 73.33 57.81 -31.82
C ASP A 349 72.97 56.33 -31.89
N VAL A 350 73.11 55.59 -30.77
CA VAL A 350 72.73 54.17 -30.68
C VAL A 350 71.22 54.04 -30.54
N GLU A 351 70.63 54.82 -29.63
CA GLU A 351 69.17 54.82 -29.40
C GLU A 351 68.37 55.30 -30.63
N ASN A 352 68.91 56.24 -31.40
CA ASN A 352 68.28 56.72 -32.65
C ASN A 352 68.68 55.92 -33.89
N ALA A 353 69.53 54.90 -33.78
CA ALA A 353 69.86 54.03 -34.90
C ALA A 353 68.76 53.00 -35.14
N ASP A 354 68.60 52.61 -36.42
CA ASP A 354 67.76 51.46 -36.76
C ASP A 354 68.27 50.21 -36.02
N PHE A 355 67.34 49.50 -35.37
CA PHE A 355 67.61 48.36 -34.48
C PHE A 355 68.52 48.69 -33.29
N GLU A 356 68.49 49.94 -32.80
CA GLU A 356 69.22 50.38 -31.61
C GLU A 356 70.72 50.07 -31.65
N GLY A 357 71.31 50.07 -32.85
CA GLY A 357 72.74 49.81 -33.06
C GLY A 357 73.17 48.34 -32.99
N VAL A 358 72.25 47.38 -32.82
CA VAL A 358 72.54 45.93 -32.73
C VAL A 358 73.08 45.37 -34.07
N GLY A 359 72.61 45.91 -35.18
CA GLY A 359 73.05 45.52 -36.53
C GLY A 359 72.32 44.30 -37.09
N LEU A 360 72.27 44.22 -38.42
CA LEU A 360 71.38 43.30 -39.13
C LEU A 360 71.64 41.82 -38.84
N LYS A 361 72.89 41.40 -38.59
CA LYS A 361 73.18 39.98 -38.29
C LYS A 361 72.59 39.50 -36.97
N GLU A 362 72.72 40.32 -35.94
CA GLU A 362 72.26 39.98 -34.60
C GLU A 362 70.73 40.08 -34.54
N VAL A 363 70.14 41.10 -35.17
CA VAL A 363 68.69 41.21 -35.40
C VAL A 363 68.12 39.99 -36.12
N VAL A 364 68.77 39.51 -37.20
CA VAL A 364 68.32 38.30 -37.92
C VAL A 364 68.40 37.05 -37.04
N THR A 365 69.43 36.96 -36.19
CA THR A 365 69.58 35.84 -35.26
C THR A 365 68.47 35.84 -34.21
N GLU A 366 68.19 36.99 -33.60
CA GLU A 366 67.07 37.17 -32.67
C GLU A 366 65.72 36.88 -33.33
N HIS A 367 65.52 37.32 -34.58
CA HIS A 367 64.32 37.00 -35.34
C HIS A 367 64.17 35.50 -35.63
N ASP A 368 65.24 34.80 -36.01
CA ASP A 368 65.22 33.36 -36.24
C ASP A 368 64.90 32.58 -34.94
N GLU A 369 65.45 33.02 -33.81
CA GLU A 369 65.12 32.46 -32.48
C GLU A 369 63.64 32.71 -32.12
N ALA A 370 63.14 33.95 -32.30
CA ALA A 370 61.75 34.29 -32.04
C ALA A 370 60.76 33.51 -32.94
N LEU A 371 61.12 33.29 -34.21
CA LEU A 371 60.33 32.47 -35.14
C LEU A 371 60.29 31.00 -34.71
N PHE A 372 61.39 30.47 -34.17
CA PHE A 372 61.43 29.11 -33.64
C PHE A 372 60.53 28.97 -32.40
N GLU A 373 60.61 29.91 -31.45
CA GLU A 373 59.73 29.92 -30.27
C GLU A 373 58.25 30.07 -30.64
N LEU A 374 57.94 30.91 -31.62
CA LEU A 374 56.58 31.07 -32.13
C LEU A 374 56.06 29.77 -32.76
N ALA A 375 56.87 29.08 -33.55
CA ALA A 375 56.50 27.80 -34.16
C ALA A 375 56.23 26.72 -33.09
N ALA A 376 57.07 26.66 -32.05
CA ALA A 376 56.85 25.75 -30.91
C ALA A 376 55.53 26.07 -30.19
N THR A 377 55.27 27.34 -29.89
CA THR A 377 54.03 27.79 -29.24
C THR A 377 52.78 27.47 -30.08
N VAL A 378 52.86 27.67 -31.40
CA VAL A 378 51.76 27.33 -32.32
C VAL A 378 51.49 25.83 -32.35
N ASN A 379 52.52 24.99 -32.29
CA ASN A 379 52.35 23.54 -32.19
C ASN A 379 51.69 23.13 -30.87
N ASP A 380 52.17 23.65 -29.74
CA ASP A 380 51.59 23.39 -28.41
C ASP A 380 50.12 23.82 -28.35
N ASN A 381 49.79 24.98 -28.91
CA ASN A 381 48.41 25.46 -29.03
C ASN A 381 47.56 24.55 -29.92
N SER A 382 48.12 24.02 -31.00
CA SER A 382 47.40 23.09 -31.89
C SER A 382 47.08 21.77 -31.17
N GLU A 383 48.02 21.23 -30.39
CA GLU A 383 47.77 20.06 -29.56
C GLU A 383 46.73 20.32 -28.45
N ALA A 384 46.78 21.50 -27.82
CA ALA A 384 45.79 21.91 -26.82
C ALA A 384 44.38 22.03 -27.42
N LEU A 385 44.26 22.55 -28.66
CA LEU A 385 43.00 22.63 -29.38
C LEU A 385 42.45 21.24 -29.73
N VAL A 386 43.30 20.29 -30.13
CA VAL A 386 42.88 18.90 -30.36
C VAL A 386 42.32 18.27 -29.08
N LYS A 387 43.02 18.42 -27.94
CA LYS A 387 42.52 17.94 -26.64
C LYS A 387 41.20 18.59 -26.25
N THR A 388 41.05 19.89 -26.52
CA THR A 388 39.79 20.61 -26.28
C THR A 388 38.65 20.05 -27.13
N ALA A 389 38.90 19.75 -28.40
CA ALA A 389 37.90 19.14 -29.28
C ALA A 389 37.49 17.73 -28.82
N GLU A 390 38.44 16.92 -28.32
CA GLU A 390 38.15 15.62 -27.72
C GLU A 390 37.22 15.74 -26.50
N VAL A 391 37.50 16.68 -25.60
CA VAL A 391 36.65 16.96 -24.43
C VAL A 391 35.26 17.42 -24.85
N VAL A 392 35.14 18.32 -25.83
CA VAL A 392 33.85 18.79 -26.34
C VAL A 392 33.03 17.65 -26.94
N ASN A 393 33.67 16.74 -27.68
CA ASN A 393 33.01 15.56 -28.23
C ASN A 393 32.51 14.60 -27.13
N ALA A 394 33.30 14.39 -26.07
CA ALA A 394 32.87 13.60 -24.91
C ALA A 394 31.66 14.23 -24.20
N ILE A 395 31.71 15.53 -23.93
CA ILE A 395 30.59 16.27 -23.33
C ILE A 395 29.34 16.16 -24.22
N SER A 396 29.48 16.25 -25.55
CA SER A 396 28.37 16.11 -26.48
C SER A 396 27.73 14.72 -26.42
N ALA A 397 28.54 13.66 -26.27
CA ALA A 397 28.04 12.31 -26.07
C ALA A 397 27.24 12.19 -24.75
N ASP A 398 27.77 12.74 -23.65
CA ASP A 398 27.12 12.73 -22.34
C ASP A 398 25.79 13.51 -22.36
N VAL A 399 25.75 14.66 -23.02
CA VAL A 399 24.52 15.46 -23.19
C VAL A 399 23.45 14.68 -23.96
N ASN A 400 23.83 13.97 -25.01
CA ASN A 400 22.90 13.12 -25.78
C ASN A 400 22.40 11.93 -24.95
N ALA A 401 23.26 11.30 -24.14
CA ALA A 401 22.86 10.25 -23.21
C ALA A 401 21.87 10.77 -22.16
N ASN A 402 22.14 11.94 -21.57
CA ASN A 402 21.24 12.59 -20.61
C ASN A 402 19.88 12.93 -21.24
N LYS A 403 19.87 13.39 -22.50
CA LYS A 403 18.62 13.63 -23.23
C LYS A 403 17.78 12.37 -23.36
N ALA A 404 18.39 11.24 -23.73
CA ALA A 404 17.69 9.96 -23.83
C ALA A 404 17.15 9.48 -22.48
N LEU A 405 17.89 9.68 -21.39
CA LEU A 405 17.44 9.37 -20.03
C LEU A 405 16.24 10.24 -19.61
N LEU A 406 16.25 11.52 -19.95
CA LEU A 406 15.13 12.43 -19.68
C LEU A 406 13.87 12.05 -20.48
N GLU A 407 14.01 11.65 -21.74
CA GLU A 407 12.90 11.16 -22.55
C GLU A 407 12.30 9.88 -21.96
N ALA A 408 13.13 8.91 -21.57
CA ALA A 408 12.69 7.69 -20.90
C ALA A 408 11.98 7.98 -19.57
N GLN A 409 12.50 8.93 -18.78
CA GLN A 409 11.86 9.38 -17.55
C GLN A 409 10.50 10.05 -17.81
N GLY A 410 10.39 10.81 -18.91
CA GLY A 410 9.13 11.39 -19.37
C GLY A 410 8.06 10.32 -19.65
N GLU A 411 8.43 9.22 -20.33
CA GLU A 411 7.51 8.10 -20.57
C GLU A 411 7.15 7.35 -19.28
N ALA A 412 8.11 7.12 -18.38
CA ALA A 412 7.83 6.52 -17.07
C ALA A 412 6.82 7.36 -16.26
N ASN A 413 6.98 8.70 -16.29
CA ASN A 413 6.07 9.62 -15.62
C ASN A 413 4.66 9.59 -16.22
N LYS A 414 4.51 9.42 -17.54
CA LYS A 414 3.19 9.20 -18.16
C LYS A 414 2.55 7.90 -17.64
N GLY A 415 3.34 6.83 -17.50
CA GLY A 415 2.90 5.58 -16.90
C GLY A 415 2.40 5.76 -15.47
N PHE A 416 3.15 6.48 -14.62
CA PHE A 416 2.74 6.79 -13.25
C PHE A 416 1.45 7.62 -13.20
N ASN A 417 1.34 8.66 -14.04
CA ASN A 417 0.14 9.49 -14.08
C ASN A 417 -1.11 8.70 -14.48
N ASN A 418 -0.98 7.75 -15.41
CA ASN A 418 -2.08 6.87 -15.79
C ASN A 418 -2.49 5.94 -14.62
N ALA A 419 -1.53 5.41 -13.87
CA ALA A 419 -1.80 4.59 -12.70
C ALA A 419 -2.51 5.39 -11.60
N ILE A 420 -2.08 6.65 -11.36
CA ILE A 420 -2.75 7.56 -10.42
C ILE A 420 -4.19 7.83 -10.85
N ALA A 421 -4.43 8.11 -12.13
CA ALA A 421 -5.79 8.34 -12.63
C ALA A 421 -6.70 7.10 -12.48
N SER A 422 -6.15 5.89 -12.66
CA SER A 422 -6.89 4.64 -12.41
C SER A 422 -7.23 4.48 -10.92
N LEU A 423 -6.27 4.76 -10.04
CA LEU A 423 -6.49 4.68 -8.59
C LEU A 423 -7.53 5.69 -8.11
N ASP A 424 -7.53 6.91 -8.65
CA ASP A 424 -8.52 7.93 -8.31
C ASP A 424 -9.95 7.47 -8.68
N LYS A 425 -10.09 6.80 -9.83
CA LYS A 425 -11.35 6.16 -10.22
C LYS A 425 -11.75 5.03 -9.26
N ASP A 426 -10.83 4.13 -8.95
CA ASP A 426 -11.11 3.00 -8.04
C ASP A 426 -11.52 3.49 -6.63
N ILE A 427 -10.89 4.56 -6.14
CA ILE A 427 -11.26 5.23 -4.88
C ILE A 427 -12.69 5.80 -4.97
N GLY A 428 -13.04 6.43 -6.09
CA GLY A 428 -14.39 6.93 -6.36
C GLY A 428 -15.45 5.81 -6.35
N ASP A 429 -15.17 4.70 -7.04
CA ASP A 429 -16.06 3.53 -7.09
C ASP A 429 -16.22 2.89 -5.71
N LEU A 430 -15.15 2.80 -4.92
CA LEU A 430 -15.19 2.29 -3.55
C LEU A 430 -16.02 3.20 -2.62
N ALA A 431 -15.91 4.52 -2.77
CA ALA A 431 -16.71 5.48 -2.01
C ALA A 431 -18.21 5.32 -2.31
N LEU A 432 -18.57 5.12 -3.59
CA LEU A 432 -19.95 4.84 -4.00
C LEU A 432 -20.47 3.52 -3.41
N ALA A 433 -19.65 2.47 -3.45
CA ALA A 433 -19.99 1.17 -2.85
C ALA A 433 -20.18 1.27 -1.33
N GLY A 434 -19.32 2.03 -0.64
CA GLY A 434 -19.45 2.31 0.79
C GLY A 434 -20.75 3.04 1.14
N LYS A 435 -21.14 4.02 0.32
CA LYS A 435 -22.42 4.71 0.48
C LYS A 435 -23.62 3.77 0.29
N ALA A 436 -23.60 2.95 -0.77
CA ALA A 436 -24.66 1.97 -1.02
C ALA A 436 -24.79 0.94 0.12
N ALA A 437 -23.67 0.49 0.68
CA ALA A 437 -23.66 -0.41 1.83
C ALA A 437 -24.24 0.26 3.09
N ALA A 438 -23.92 1.54 3.33
CA ALA A 438 -24.49 2.30 4.44
C ALA A 438 -26.01 2.48 4.29
N ASP A 439 -26.48 2.82 3.09
CA ASP A 439 -27.92 2.96 2.79
C ASP A 439 -28.67 1.63 3.01
N ALA A 440 -28.08 0.50 2.61
CA ALA A 440 -28.65 -0.83 2.83
C ALA A 440 -28.70 -1.23 4.33
N LEU A 441 -27.68 -0.88 5.10
CA LEU A 441 -27.67 -1.10 6.55
C LEU A 441 -28.74 -0.28 7.26
N GLU A 442 -28.95 0.97 6.84
CA GLU A 442 -30.02 1.82 7.41
C GLU A 442 -31.41 1.28 7.05
N ALA A 443 -31.61 0.78 5.83
CA ALA A 443 -32.86 0.09 5.46
C ALA A 443 -33.11 -1.14 6.35
N ASN A 444 -32.11 -2.01 6.52
CA ASN A 444 -32.21 -3.17 7.40
C ASN A 444 -32.48 -2.77 8.87
N ARG A 445 -31.92 -1.65 9.35
CA ARG A 445 -32.19 -1.11 10.69
C ARG A 445 -33.67 -0.75 10.84
N GLN A 446 -34.25 -0.12 9.83
CA GLN A 446 -35.68 0.25 9.81
C GLN A 446 -36.58 -1.00 9.78
N ASP A 447 -36.25 -2.02 9.00
CA ASP A 447 -36.99 -3.28 8.97
C ASP A 447 -36.94 -4.01 10.32
N ILE A 448 -35.79 -4.01 10.99
CA ILE A 448 -35.64 -4.57 12.34
C ILE A 448 -36.52 -3.81 13.33
N ASP A 449 -36.53 -2.47 13.29
CA ASP A 449 -37.37 -1.66 14.16
C ASP A 449 -38.87 -1.94 13.93
N ALA A 450 -39.29 -2.05 12.66
CA ALA A 450 -40.66 -2.40 12.29
C ALA A 450 -41.04 -3.81 12.78
N ASN A 451 -40.18 -4.81 12.56
CA ASN A 451 -40.39 -6.17 13.05
C ASN A 451 -40.45 -6.23 14.58
N LYS A 452 -39.62 -5.46 15.27
CA LYS A 452 -39.63 -5.34 16.73
C LYS A 452 -40.95 -4.77 17.24
N ALA A 453 -41.50 -3.76 16.56
CA ALA A 453 -42.82 -3.21 16.89
C ALA A 453 -43.94 -4.25 16.68
N ALA A 454 -43.92 -4.98 15.55
CA ALA A 454 -44.91 -6.02 15.26
C ALA A 454 -44.85 -7.19 16.27
N ILE A 455 -43.66 -7.61 16.70
CA ILE A 455 -43.51 -8.63 17.75
C ILE A 455 -44.10 -8.15 19.07
N ALA A 456 -43.90 -6.88 19.44
CA ALA A 456 -44.46 -6.32 20.66
C ALA A 456 -46.00 -6.32 20.63
N GLU A 457 -46.60 -5.97 19.49
CA GLU A 457 -48.05 -6.01 19.28
C GLU A 457 -48.60 -7.44 19.35
N ASN A 458 -47.99 -8.39 18.65
CA ASN A 458 -48.37 -9.81 18.72
C ASN A 458 -48.25 -10.38 20.14
N THR A 459 -47.21 -9.97 20.88
CA THR A 459 -47.03 -10.37 22.28
C THR A 459 -48.17 -9.83 23.17
N ALA A 460 -48.66 -8.61 22.91
CA ALA A 460 -49.79 -8.04 23.61
C ALA A 460 -51.09 -8.81 23.29
N SER A 461 -51.34 -9.10 22.01
CA SER A 461 -52.51 -9.88 21.56
C SER A 461 -52.55 -11.28 22.16
N LEU A 462 -51.42 -11.97 22.26
CA LEU A 462 -51.34 -13.29 22.90
C LEU A 462 -51.70 -13.25 24.39
N LYS A 463 -51.26 -12.21 25.13
CA LYS A 463 -51.65 -12.03 26.54
C LYS A 463 -53.13 -11.75 26.71
N GLU A 464 -53.74 -11.03 25.77
CA GLU A 464 -55.18 -10.78 25.79
C GLU A 464 -55.97 -12.06 25.50
N GLN A 465 -55.49 -12.88 24.57
CA GLN A 465 -56.05 -14.18 24.28
C GLN A 465 -55.91 -15.17 25.46
N GLU A 466 -54.80 -15.12 26.20
CA GLU A 466 -54.61 -15.90 27.43
C GLU A 466 -55.69 -15.57 28.47
N LYS A 467 -55.95 -14.28 28.71
CA LYS A 467 -57.04 -13.83 29.59
C LYS A 467 -58.42 -14.26 29.09
N ALA A 468 -58.64 -14.22 27.78
CA ALA A 468 -59.90 -14.68 27.19
C ALA A 468 -60.09 -16.20 27.38
N ASN A 469 -59.03 -16.99 27.21
CA ASN A 469 -59.03 -18.42 27.44
C ASN A 469 -59.28 -18.78 28.91
N ASP A 470 -58.67 -18.04 29.85
CA ASP A 470 -58.96 -18.20 31.28
C ASP A 470 -60.45 -17.92 31.58
N GLY A 471 -61.02 -16.89 30.96
CA GLY A 471 -62.45 -16.60 31.02
C GLY A 471 -63.32 -17.76 30.51
N PHE A 472 -62.98 -18.32 29.35
CA PHE A 472 -63.68 -19.49 28.79
C PHE A 472 -63.55 -20.73 29.69
N ASN A 473 -62.36 -21.02 30.20
CA ASN A 473 -62.12 -22.15 31.08
C ASN A 473 -62.94 -22.05 32.38
N ASN A 474 -63.03 -20.85 32.96
CA ASN A 474 -63.88 -20.59 34.12
C ASN A 474 -65.37 -20.80 33.81
N ALA A 475 -65.83 -20.38 32.62
CA ALA A 475 -67.21 -20.61 32.18
C ALA A 475 -67.51 -22.10 32.01
N ILE A 476 -66.59 -22.87 31.41
CA ILE A 476 -66.70 -24.33 31.28
C ILE A 476 -66.77 -25.00 32.66
N ALA A 477 -65.90 -24.62 33.60
CA ALA A 477 -65.92 -25.17 34.96
C ALA A 477 -67.25 -24.89 35.69
N SER A 478 -67.82 -23.69 35.49
CA SER A 478 -69.15 -23.36 36.02
C SER A 478 -70.24 -24.24 35.40
N LEU A 479 -70.21 -24.45 34.09
CA LEU A 479 -71.17 -25.31 33.40
C LEU A 479 -71.06 -26.77 33.85
N ASP A 480 -69.85 -27.29 34.03
CA ASP A 480 -69.62 -28.65 34.56
C ASP A 480 -70.24 -28.83 35.95
N LYS A 481 -70.11 -27.81 36.81
CA LYS A 481 -70.77 -27.78 38.11
C LYS A 481 -72.30 -27.79 37.97
N ASP A 482 -72.85 -26.94 37.12
CA ASP A 482 -74.29 -26.88 36.87
C ASP A 482 -74.84 -28.22 36.32
N ILE A 483 -74.09 -28.88 35.44
CA ILE A 483 -74.42 -30.22 34.93
C ILE A 483 -74.41 -31.27 36.07
N GLY A 484 -73.42 -31.22 36.96
CA GLY A 484 -73.34 -32.10 38.13
C GLY A 484 -74.47 -31.88 39.13
N ASP A 485 -74.83 -30.62 39.39
CA ASP A 485 -75.97 -30.22 40.22
C ASP A 485 -77.27 -30.74 39.60
N LEU A 486 -77.45 -30.61 38.28
CA LEU A 486 -78.61 -31.11 37.54
C LEU A 486 -78.71 -32.65 37.56
N ALA A 487 -77.59 -33.36 37.38
CA ALA A 487 -77.54 -34.82 37.46
C ALA A 487 -77.94 -35.32 38.87
N SER A 488 -77.47 -34.63 39.91
CA SER A 488 -77.83 -34.92 41.31
C SER A 488 -79.32 -34.70 41.56
N ALA A 489 -79.88 -33.60 41.06
CA ALA A 489 -81.32 -33.33 41.11
C ALA A 489 -82.14 -34.40 40.35
N GLY A 490 -81.67 -34.83 39.18
CA GLY A 490 -82.28 -35.91 38.40
C GLY A 490 -82.29 -37.25 39.15
N LYS A 491 -81.20 -37.59 39.83
CA LYS A 491 -81.11 -38.79 40.68
C LYS A 491 -82.09 -38.71 41.85
N ALA A 492 -82.15 -37.57 42.55
CA ALA A 492 -83.09 -37.35 43.64
C ALA A 492 -84.55 -37.46 43.18
N ALA A 493 -84.87 -36.91 42.00
CA ALA A 493 -86.20 -37.04 41.39
C ALA A 493 -86.55 -38.50 41.06
N MET A 494 -85.58 -39.27 40.54
CA MET A 494 -85.76 -40.69 40.23
C MET A 494 -85.96 -41.53 41.50
N GLU A 495 -85.21 -41.26 42.56
CA GLU A 495 -85.38 -41.88 43.89
C GLU A 495 -86.78 -41.57 44.47
N ALA A 496 -87.25 -40.33 44.36
CA ALA A 496 -88.59 -39.94 44.78
C ALA A 496 -89.69 -40.66 43.97
N LEU A 497 -89.49 -40.82 42.66
CA LEU A 497 -90.42 -41.58 41.81
C LEU A 497 -90.44 -43.07 42.18
N GLU A 498 -89.31 -43.67 42.54
CA GLU A 498 -89.25 -45.07 42.99
C GLU A 498 -89.94 -45.27 44.35
N VAL A 499 -89.83 -44.31 45.27
CA VAL A 499 -90.62 -44.30 46.52
C VAL A 499 -92.12 -44.23 46.20
N ASN A 500 -92.54 -43.28 45.36
CA ASN A 500 -93.93 -43.17 44.93
C ASN A 500 -94.44 -44.46 44.26
N ARG A 501 -93.60 -45.12 43.45
CA ARG A 501 -93.92 -46.41 42.81
C ARG A 501 -94.14 -47.51 43.84
N LYS A 502 -93.28 -47.62 44.87
CA LYS A 502 -93.47 -48.56 45.99
C LYS A 502 -94.74 -48.27 46.77
N ASP A 503 -95.04 -47.00 47.04
CA ASP A 503 -96.29 -46.60 47.72
C ASP A 503 -97.53 -46.97 46.88
N ILE A 504 -97.48 -46.78 45.56
CA ILE A 504 -98.54 -47.21 44.63
C ILE A 504 -98.72 -48.73 44.67
N ASP A 505 -97.63 -49.51 44.63
CA ASP A 505 -97.69 -50.97 44.70
C ASP A 505 -98.26 -51.45 46.05
N ALA A 506 -97.87 -50.80 47.16
CA ALA A 506 -98.42 -51.07 48.48
C ALA A 506 -99.92 -50.75 48.54
N ASN A 507 -100.33 -49.59 48.05
CA ASN A 507 -101.74 -49.20 47.96
C ASN A 507 -102.54 -50.16 47.09
N LYS A 508 -101.99 -50.60 45.96
CA LYS A 508 -102.61 -51.60 45.07
C LYS A 508 -102.82 -52.93 45.78
N LYS A 509 -101.85 -53.38 46.58
CA LYS A 509 -101.99 -54.59 47.42
C LYS A 509 -103.08 -54.41 48.47
N TYR A 510 -103.08 -53.30 49.21
CA TYR A 510 -104.11 -52.99 50.20
C TYR A 510 -105.52 -53.00 49.59
N ILE A 511 -105.70 -52.41 48.40
CA ILE A 511 -106.98 -52.45 47.67
C ILE A 511 -107.38 -53.89 47.32
N GLY A 512 -106.43 -54.73 46.89
CA GLY A 512 -106.66 -56.15 46.63
C GLY A 512 -107.12 -56.93 47.87
N ASP A 513 -106.45 -56.70 49.01
CA ASP A 513 -106.81 -57.31 50.30
C ASP A 513 -108.21 -56.86 50.76
N LEU A 514 -108.54 -55.57 50.60
CA LEU A 514 -109.88 -55.02 50.84
C LEU A 514 -110.94 -55.63 49.92
N ALA A 515 -110.64 -55.84 48.64
CA ALA A 515 -111.56 -56.49 47.70
C ALA A 515 -111.83 -57.96 48.09
N LEU A 516 -110.81 -58.69 48.54
CA LEU A 516 -110.96 -60.05 49.09
C LEU A 516 -111.80 -60.05 50.37
N ALA A 517 -111.56 -59.11 51.29
CA ALA A 517 -112.36 -58.96 52.50
C ALA A 517 -113.82 -58.61 52.19
N GLY A 518 -114.04 -57.73 51.20
CA GLY A 518 -115.36 -57.39 50.69
C GLY A 518 -116.08 -58.59 50.08
N LYS A 519 -115.37 -59.42 49.31
CA LYS A 519 -115.91 -60.68 48.79
C LYS A 519 -116.26 -61.66 49.91
N ALA A 520 -115.38 -61.84 50.90
CA ALA A 520 -115.66 -62.69 52.06
C ALA A 520 -116.88 -62.20 52.87
N ALA A 521 -117.03 -60.88 53.02
CA ALA A 521 -118.21 -60.29 53.65
C ALA A 521 -119.48 -60.53 52.83
N ALA A 522 -119.40 -60.43 51.50
CA ALA A 522 -120.51 -60.74 50.60
C ALA A 522 -120.88 -62.24 50.65
N ASP A 523 -119.90 -63.14 50.64
CA ASP A 523 -120.09 -64.59 50.78
C ASP A 523 -120.75 -64.92 52.14
N ALA A 524 -120.33 -64.25 53.23
CA ALA A 524 -120.94 -64.41 54.55
C ALA A 524 -122.38 -63.87 54.61
N LEU A 525 -122.66 -62.76 53.93
CA LEU A 525 -124.02 -62.22 53.81
C LEU A 525 -124.91 -63.17 52.99
N GLU A 526 -124.39 -63.77 51.93
CA GLU A 526 -125.11 -64.76 51.12
C GLU A 526 -125.37 -66.06 51.92
N ALA A 527 -124.41 -66.51 52.72
CA ALA A 527 -124.61 -67.62 53.67
C ALA A 527 -125.72 -67.29 54.68
N ASN A 528 -125.68 -66.10 55.29
CA ASN A 528 -126.75 -65.62 56.18
C ASN A 528 -128.11 -65.56 55.47
N ARG A 529 -128.15 -65.12 54.20
CA ARG A 529 -129.38 -65.10 53.39
C ARG A 529 -129.93 -66.52 53.21
N GLN A 530 -129.08 -67.48 52.91
CA GLN A 530 -129.45 -68.89 52.77
C GLN A 530 -129.94 -69.49 54.11
N ASP A 531 -129.28 -69.16 55.23
CA ASP A 531 -129.73 -69.57 56.57
C ASP A 531 -131.10 -68.99 56.91
N ILE A 532 -131.36 -67.72 56.56
CA ILE A 532 -132.68 -67.08 56.70
C ILE A 532 -133.73 -67.79 55.84
N ASP A 533 -133.41 -68.08 54.58
CA ASP A 533 -134.30 -68.81 53.66
C ASP A 533 -134.61 -70.23 54.19
N ALA A 534 -133.61 -70.94 54.70
CA ALA A 534 -133.75 -72.26 55.31
C ALA A 534 -134.61 -72.23 56.59
N ASN A 535 -134.35 -71.25 57.48
CA ASN A 535 -135.16 -71.04 58.67
C ASN A 535 -136.61 -70.70 58.31
N LYS A 536 -136.83 -69.88 57.27
CA LYS A 536 -138.16 -69.57 56.75
C LYS A 536 -138.89 -70.80 56.20
N ALA A 537 -138.17 -71.72 55.55
CA ALA A 537 -138.72 -72.98 55.06
C ALA A 537 -139.06 -73.97 56.18
N ALA A 538 -138.35 -73.96 57.31
CA ALA A 538 -138.60 -74.86 58.45
C ALA A 538 -139.82 -74.47 59.32
N ILE A 539 -140.35 -73.25 59.15
CA ILE A 539 -141.49 -72.71 59.92
C ILE A 539 -142.80 -72.74 59.10
N ALA A 540 -142.74 -73.18 57.84
CA ALA A 540 -143.88 -73.47 56.97
C ALA A 540 -144.14 -74.98 56.94
#